data_AF-A0A6J6GVG6-F1
#
_entry.id   AF-A0A6J6GVG6-F1
#
_cell.length_a   1.000
_cell.length_b   1.000
_cell.length_c   1.000
_cell.angle_alpha   90.00
_cell.angle_beta   90.00
_cell.angle_gamma   90.00
#
_symmetry.space_group_name_H-M   'P 1'
#
loop_
_entity.id
_entity.type
_entity.pdbx_description
1 polymer ?
#
loop_
_entity_poly.entity_id
_entity_poly.type
_entity_poly.pdbx_seq_one_letter_code
_entity_poly.pdbx_strand_id
1 'polypeptide(L)'
;MFPTKVSDWQDETRIGSDPIGTRSAFDVQNPLEDQITAMQEIIAANPALRSGTQQTRFYNDSVFAVTRYLNGQEYAVVFNTANKTQEVKFNVSTTGSKWTTILGTAISSSATANNLTVKVGATNYVVLKAATKFKAKAAPAVTLNKPRVDYAMDYLLELSSTVKGDEYNQVTYLVREAGKKWINIGTSDHRTVKSNNVTAGLYRVYIEPRKYAKGTNLEFVSVVKNAANKTAVSKIVKYKVEY
;
A
#
# COMPACT_ATOMS: atom_id res chain seq x y z
N MET A 1 -24.23 -20.31 -2.16
CA MET A 1 -24.90 -21.54 -1.68
C MET A 1 -25.77 -22.10 -2.79
N PHE A 2 -25.78 -23.41 -3.00
CA PHE A 2 -26.72 -24.09 -3.92
C PHE A 2 -28.13 -24.15 -3.31
N PRO A 3 -29.17 -24.58 -4.06
CA PRO A 3 -30.50 -24.80 -3.51
C PRO A 3 -30.47 -25.65 -2.22
N THR A 4 -31.20 -25.20 -1.20
CA THR A 4 -31.18 -25.82 0.14
C THR A 4 -32.56 -26.31 0.56
N LYS A 5 -32.59 -27.47 1.25
CA LYS A 5 -33.79 -28.01 1.91
C LYS A 5 -33.88 -27.64 3.40
N VAL A 6 -32.86 -27.00 3.94
CA VAL A 6 -32.82 -26.61 5.35
C VAL A 6 -33.52 -25.27 5.50
N SER A 7 -34.63 -25.23 6.23
CA SER A 7 -35.50 -24.05 6.40
C SER A 7 -34.73 -22.81 6.85
N ASP A 8 -33.81 -22.97 7.82
CA ASP A 8 -33.07 -21.84 8.39
C ASP A 8 -32.25 -21.08 7.33
N TRP A 9 -31.75 -21.78 6.31
CA TRP A 9 -31.01 -21.17 5.20
C TRP A 9 -31.92 -20.52 4.14
N GLN A 10 -33.20 -20.92 4.10
CA GLN A 10 -34.17 -20.34 3.16
C GLN A 10 -34.56 -18.93 3.60
N ASP A 11 -34.61 -18.70 4.92
CA ASP A 11 -35.02 -17.43 5.55
C ASP A 11 -33.83 -16.59 6.04
N GLU A 12 -32.60 -17.05 5.82
CA GLU A 12 -31.40 -16.35 6.25
C GLU A 12 -31.32 -14.94 5.60
N THR A 13 -31.21 -13.92 6.45
CA THR A 13 -31.03 -12.53 6.01
C THR A 13 -29.70 -12.36 5.29
N ARG A 14 -29.71 -11.62 4.18
CA ARG A 14 -28.52 -11.42 3.36
C ARG A 14 -28.07 -9.98 3.37
N ILE A 15 -26.76 -9.78 3.24
CA ILE A 15 -26.20 -8.44 3.10
C ILE A 15 -26.61 -7.91 1.73
N GLY A 16 -27.43 -6.86 1.73
CA GLY A 16 -27.83 -6.14 0.52
C GLY A 16 -28.96 -6.79 -0.28
N SER A 17 -29.61 -7.85 0.22
CA SER A 17 -30.79 -8.43 -0.42
C SER A 17 -31.68 -9.20 0.55
N ASP A 18 -32.91 -9.46 0.14
CA ASP A 18 -33.83 -10.33 0.88
C ASP A 18 -33.38 -11.81 0.82
N PRO A 19 -33.87 -12.66 1.74
CA PRO A 19 -33.67 -14.11 1.64
C PRO A 19 -34.10 -14.66 0.28
N ILE A 20 -33.41 -15.70 -0.22
CA ILE A 20 -33.69 -16.25 -1.56
C ILE A 20 -34.51 -17.53 -1.54
N GLY A 21 -34.92 -18.00 -0.36
CA GLY A 21 -35.67 -19.23 -0.19
C GLY A 21 -34.87 -20.45 -0.64
N THR A 22 -35.50 -21.28 -1.47
CA THR A 22 -34.91 -22.53 -1.99
C THR A 22 -33.98 -22.33 -3.19
N ARG A 23 -33.76 -21.10 -3.65
CA ARG A 23 -32.98 -20.82 -4.86
C ARG A 23 -31.48 -21.04 -4.66
N SER A 24 -30.75 -21.13 -5.77
CA SER A 24 -29.29 -21.03 -5.76
C SER A 24 -28.86 -19.58 -5.58
N ALA A 25 -27.82 -19.33 -4.79
CA ALA A 25 -27.19 -18.00 -4.71
C ALA A 25 -26.49 -17.61 -6.01
N PHE A 26 -26.21 -18.56 -6.91
CA PHE A 26 -25.63 -18.27 -8.22
C PHE A 26 -26.67 -17.78 -9.25
N ASP A 27 -27.97 -17.90 -8.93
CA ASP A 27 -29.07 -17.48 -9.80
C ASP A 27 -29.66 -16.12 -9.38
N VAL A 28 -29.07 -15.47 -8.36
CA VAL A 28 -29.57 -14.22 -7.80
C VAL A 28 -28.44 -13.21 -7.75
N GLN A 29 -28.64 -12.07 -8.39
CA GLN A 29 -27.67 -10.99 -8.44
C GLN A 29 -27.69 -10.19 -7.12
N ASN A 30 -26.54 -10.07 -6.46
CA ASN A 30 -26.37 -9.24 -5.26
C ASN A 30 -25.81 -7.85 -5.62
N PRO A 31 -26.29 -6.73 -5.03
CA PRO A 31 -25.73 -5.40 -5.30
C PRO A 31 -24.22 -5.27 -5.05
N LEU A 32 -23.64 -6.09 -4.18
CA LEU A 32 -22.19 -6.13 -3.96
C LEU A 32 -21.44 -6.67 -5.18
N GLU A 33 -22.03 -7.58 -5.95
CA GLU A 33 -21.42 -8.08 -7.19
C GLU A 33 -21.28 -6.96 -8.22
N ASP A 34 -22.31 -6.12 -8.37
CA ASP A 34 -22.29 -4.95 -9.26
C ASP A 34 -21.24 -3.93 -8.81
N GLN A 35 -21.21 -3.65 -7.51
CA GLN A 35 -20.22 -2.73 -6.93
C GLN A 35 -18.79 -3.24 -7.13
N ILE A 36 -18.53 -4.52 -6.83
CA ILE A 36 -17.23 -5.13 -7.03
C ILE A 36 -16.87 -5.09 -8.52
N THR A 37 -17.79 -5.45 -9.42
CA THR A 37 -17.55 -5.43 -10.87
C THR A 37 -17.14 -4.04 -11.34
N ALA A 38 -17.92 -3.01 -11.00
CA ALA A 38 -17.60 -1.62 -11.33
C ALA A 38 -16.24 -1.19 -10.76
N MET A 39 -15.91 -1.58 -9.52
CA MET A 39 -14.58 -1.31 -8.94
C MET A 39 -13.46 -2.02 -9.71
N GLN A 40 -13.67 -3.28 -10.12
CA GLN A 40 -12.68 -4.06 -10.86
C GLN A 40 -12.41 -3.48 -12.25
N GLU A 41 -13.44 -2.99 -12.94
CA GLU A 41 -13.28 -2.29 -14.23
C GLU A 41 -12.40 -1.05 -14.09
N ILE A 42 -12.65 -0.23 -13.06
CA ILE A 42 -11.82 0.95 -12.78
C ILE A 42 -10.39 0.54 -12.43
N ILE A 43 -10.19 -0.49 -11.60
CA ILE A 43 -8.85 -0.97 -11.23
C ILE A 43 -8.10 -1.51 -12.45
N ALA A 44 -8.76 -2.25 -13.34
CA ALA A 44 -8.18 -2.77 -14.56
C ALA A 44 -7.74 -1.64 -15.50
N ALA A 45 -8.58 -0.61 -15.67
CA ALA A 45 -8.27 0.57 -16.47
C ALA A 45 -7.20 1.48 -15.83
N ASN A 46 -6.91 1.31 -14.53
CA ASN A 46 -5.98 2.16 -13.76
C ASN A 46 -5.01 1.30 -12.92
N PRO A 47 -4.01 0.64 -13.55
CA PRO A 47 -3.19 -0.40 -12.91
C PRO A 47 -2.43 0.03 -11.64
N ALA A 48 -2.15 1.33 -11.47
CA ALA A 48 -1.56 1.86 -10.25
C ALA A 48 -2.39 1.56 -8.99
N LEU A 49 -3.72 1.44 -9.12
CA LEU A 49 -4.61 1.11 -8.01
C LEU A 49 -4.40 -0.32 -7.50
N ARG A 50 -3.96 -1.24 -8.38
CA ARG A 50 -3.65 -2.63 -8.01
C ARG A 50 -2.22 -2.77 -7.51
N SER A 51 -1.24 -2.41 -8.33
CA SER A 51 0.18 -2.73 -8.11
C SER A 51 1.10 -1.52 -8.05
N GLY A 52 0.55 -0.32 -7.93
CA GLY A 52 1.34 0.90 -7.82
C GLY A 52 1.90 1.12 -6.42
N THR A 53 3.10 1.71 -6.36
CA THR A 53 3.76 2.20 -5.14
C THR A 53 2.78 3.03 -4.32
N GLN A 54 2.73 2.78 -3.02
CA GLN A 54 1.82 3.48 -2.11
C GLN A 54 2.58 4.45 -1.20
N GLN A 55 2.01 5.63 -0.98
CA GLN A 55 2.43 6.55 0.08
C GLN A 55 1.25 6.84 1.00
N THR A 56 1.41 6.61 2.30
CA THR A 56 0.43 7.07 3.29
C THR A 56 0.56 8.58 3.45
N ARG A 57 -0.53 9.30 3.16
CA ARG A 57 -0.55 10.77 3.17
C ARG A 57 -1.23 11.36 4.39
N PHE A 58 -2.24 10.66 4.89
CA PHE A 58 -2.98 11.08 6.08
C PHE A 58 -3.59 9.85 6.75
N TYR A 59 -3.60 9.85 8.08
CA TYR A 59 -4.36 8.89 8.86
C TYR A 59 -4.76 9.49 10.21
N ASN A 60 -5.96 9.15 10.65
CA ASN A 60 -6.43 9.33 12.02
C ASN A 60 -7.46 8.22 12.31
N ASP A 61 -8.24 8.35 13.38
CA ASP A 61 -9.21 7.34 13.81
C ASP A 61 -10.39 7.13 12.82
N SER A 62 -10.57 8.02 11.83
CA SER A 62 -11.75 8.03 10.94
C SER A 62 -11.41 8.11 9.46
N VAL A 63 -10.26 8.67 9.10
CA VAL A 63 -9.88 8.91 7.71
C VAL A 63 -8.53 8.30 7.43
N PHE A 64 -8.45 7.57 6.34
CA PHE A 64 -7.21 7.07 5.78
C PHE A 64 -7.05 7.58 4.35
N ALA A 65 -5.96 8.30 4.07
CA ALA A 65 -5.65 8.79 2.74
C ALA A 65 -4.28 8.31 2.28
N VAL A 66 -4.24 7.76 1.08
CA VAL A 66 -3.02 7.29 0.43
C VAL A 66 -2.93 7.83 -0.98
N THR A 67 -1.72 7.89 -1.51
CA THR A 67 -1.54 8.01 -2.97
C THR A 67 -0.96 6.72 -3.53
N ARG A 68 -1.39 6.38 -4.75
CA ARG A 68 -0.92 5.24 -5.52
C ARG A 68 -0.28 5.74 -6.80
N TYR A 69 0.85 5.15 -7.19
CA TYR A 69 1.60 5.57 -8.36
C TYR A 69 2.09 4.40 -9.20
N LEU A 70 1.95 4.53 -10.52
CA LEU A 70 2.61 3.66 -11.49
C LEU A 70 2.78 4.39 -12.82
N ASN A 71 3.96 4.26 -13.46
CA ASN A 71 4.24 4.74 -14.81
C ASN A 71 3.81 6.20 -15.06
N GLY A 72 4.22 7.09 -14.17
CA GLY A 72 3.92 8.53 -14.26
C GLY A 72 2.53 8.92 -13.77
N GLN A 73 1.60 7.98 -13.57
CA GLN A 73 0.25 8.30 -13.12
C GLN A 73 0.13 8.22 -11.60
N GLU A 74 -0.40 9.27 -10.99
CA GLU A 74 -0.73 9.32 -9.58
C GLU A 74 -2.26 9.31 -9.37
N TYR A 75 -2.68 8.62 -8.31
CA TYR A 75 -4.03 8.61 -7.78
C TYR A 75 -3.99 8.94 -6.30
N ALA A 76 -5.01 9.62 -5.79
CA ALA A 76 -5.26 9.80 -4.37
C ALA A 76 -6.51 9.01 -4.00
N VAL A 77 -6.45 8.25 -2.91
CA VAL A 77 -7.56 7.45 -2.40
C VAL A 77 -7.81 7.89 -0.98
N VAL A 78 -9.06 8.26 -0.68
CA VAL A 78 -9.48 8.72 0.64
C VAL A 78 -10.66 7.88 1.10
N PHE A 79 -10.54 7.29 2.28
CA PHE A 79 -11.59 6.54 2.95
C PHE A 79 -12.03 7.29 4.21
N ASN A 80 -13.33 7.48 4.40
CA ASN A 80 -13.92 7.99 5.64
C ASN A 80 -14.80 6.91 6.25
N THR A 81 -14.38 6.36 7.38
CA THR A 81 -15.12 5.32 8.13
C THR A 81 -16.03 5.90 9.21
N ALA A 82 -16.01 7.22 9.44
CA ALA A 82 -16.91 7.84 10.41
C ALA A 82 -18.34 7.91 9.89
N ASN A 83 -19.29 7.92 10.82
CA ASN A 83 -20.71 8.18 10.57
C ASN A 83 -21.03 9.66 10.29
N LYS A 84 -20.02 10.49 10.05
CA LYS A 84 -20.14 11.92 9.74
C LYS A 84 -19.18 12.32 8.62
N THR A 85 -19.51 13.39 7.92
CA THR A 85 -18.64 14.01 6.91
C THR A 85 -17.30 14.41 7.52
N GLN A 86 -16.22 14.17 6.77
CA GLN A 86 -14.85 14.56 7.15
C GLN A 86 -14.21 15.38 6.03
N GLU A 87 -13.37 16.33 6.40
CA GLU A 87 -12.52 17.09 5.47
C GLU A 87 -11.06 16.90 5.88
N VAL A 88 -10.23 16.50 4.92
CA VAL A 88 -8.80 16.24 5.16
C VAL A 88 -7.96 16.94 4.12
N LYS A 89 -6.79 17.42 4.56
CA LYS A 89 -5.78 18.06 3.73
C LYS A 89 -4.48 17.28 3.85
N PHE A 90 -3.90 16.92 2.72
CA PHE A 90 -2.67 16.13 2.69
C PHE A 90 -1.82 16.40 1.45
N ASN A 91 -0.55 16.02 1.53
CA ASN A 91 0.39 16.23 0.42
C ASN A 91 0.20 15.16 -0.68
N VAL A 92 0.33 15.58 -1.93
CA VAL A 92 0.42 14.73 -3.14
C VAL A 92 1.74 15.02 -3.86
N SER A 93 2.23 14.09 -4.67
CA SER A 93 3.53 14.23 -5.35
C SER A 93 3.43 14.98 -6.68
N THR A 94 2.31 14.90 -7.40
CA THR A 94 2.10 15.62 -8.67
C THR A 94 1.69 17.06 -8.41
N THR A 95 2.68 17.93 -8.26
CA THR A 95 2.47 19.36 -8.00
C THR A 95 1.72 20.07 -9.13
N GLY A 96 0.73 20.88 -8.77
CA GLY A 96 -0.03 21.72 -9.69
C GLY A 96 -1.03 20.97 -10.57
N SER A 97 -1.27 19.68 -10.32
CA SER A 97 -2.26 18.90 -11.07
C SER A 97 -3.69 19.27 -10.68
N LYS A 98 -4.59 19.22 -11.67
CA LYS A 98 -6.03 19.07 -11.39
C LYS A 98 -6.31 17.61 -11.05
N TRP A 99 -7.35 17.38 -10.25
CA TRP A 99 -7.71 16.04 -9.77
C TRP A 99 -9.17 15.75 -10.11
N THR A 100 -9.43 14.62 -10.76
CA THR A 100 -10.76 14.21 -11.19
C THR A 100 -11.18 12.95 -10.48
N THR A 101 -12.41 12.93 -9.96
CA THR A 101 -13.00 11.72 -9.37
C THR A 101 -13.23 10.66 -10.45
N ILE A 102 -12.75 9.45 -10.21
CA ILE A 102 -12.94 8.30 -11.12
C ILE A 102 -13.72 7.15 -10.48
N LEU A 103 -13.87 7.17 -9.16
CA LEU A 103 -14.62 6.17 -8.39
C LEU A 103 -15.01 6.76 -7.04
N GLY A 104 -16.17 6.36 -6.52
CA GLY A 104 -16.70 6.88 -5.26
C GLY A 104 -17.19 8.33 -5.38
N THR A 105 -17.29 9.05 -4.26
CA THR A 105 -17.84 10.40 -4.24
C THR A 105 -17.13 11.30 -3.23
N ALA A 106 -16.70 12.46 -3.71
CA ALA A 106 -16.32 13.58 -2.86
C ALA A 106 -17.44 14.63 -2.85
N ILE A 107 -17.71 15.22 -1.69
CA ILE A 107 -18.58 16.40 -1.58
C ILE A 107 -17.89 17.59 -2.23
N SER A 108 -16.59 17.72 -2.00
CA SER A 108 -15.73 18.70 -2.67
C SER A 108 -14.28 18.22 -2.65
N SER A 109 -13.50 18.67 -3.64
CA SER A 109 -12.06 18.48 -3.68
C SER A 109 -11.37 19.69 -4.31
N SER A 110 -10.27 20.15 -3.73
CA SER A 110 -9.47 21.23 -4.27
C SER A 110 -7.98 20.94 -4.11
N ALA A 111 -7.17 21.40 -5.05
CA ALA A 111 -5.73 21.21 -5.02
C ALA A 111 -5.01 22.55 -5.19
N THR A 112 -3.96 22.78 -4.41
CA THR A 112 -3.10 23.96 -4.53
C THR A 112 -1.66 23.53 -4.33
N ALA A 113 -0.81 23.78 -5.33
CA ALA A 113 0.56 23.27 -5.38
C ALA A 113 0.58 21.73 -5.16
N ASN A 114 1.12 21.27 -4.03
CA ASN A 114 1.22 19.87 -3.64
C ASN A 114 0.20 19.47 -2.56
N ASN A 115 -0.74 20.33 -2.20
CA ASN A 115 -1.74 20.04 -1.18
C ASN A 115 -3.08 19.72 -1.84
N LEU A 116 -3.64 18.57 -1.49
CA LEU A 116 -4.99 18.14 -1.89
C LEU A 116 -5.89 18.17 -0.65
N THR A 117 -6.99 18.92 -0.73
CA THR A 117 -8.05 18.94 0.27
C THR A 117 -9.26 18.19 -0.28
N VAL A 118 -9.79 17.25 0.49
CA VAL A 118 -10.92 16.41 0.09
C VAL A 118 -11.94 16.34 1.22
N LYS A 119 -13.19 16.64 0.90
CA LYS A 119 -14.34 16.48 1.78
C LYS A 119 -15.14 15.24 1.36
N VAL A 120 -15.24 14.26 2.24
CA VAL A 120 -15.85 12.95 1.99
C VAL A 120 -17.01 12.75 2.96
N GLY A 121 -18.15 12.28 2.45
CA GLY A 121 -19.34 11.98 3.26
C GLY A 121 -19.10 10.84 4.27
N ALA A 122 -20.06 10.63 5.16
CA ALA A 122 -20.04 9.54 6.14
C ALA A 122 -19.96 8.16 5.47
N THR A 123 -19.14 7.25 6.01
CA THR A 123 -18.96 5.86 5.53
C THR A 123 -18.76 5.80 4.01
N ASN A 124 -17.90 6.67 3.48
CA ASN A 124 -17.75 6.86 2.03
C ASN A 124 -16.26 6.94 1.66
N TYR A 125 -15.97 6.83 0.37
CA TYR A 125 -14.64 6.90 -0.17
C TYR A 125 -14.62 7.61 -1.52
N VAL A 126 -13.44 8.04 -1.93
CA VAL A 126 -13.23 8.62 -3.26
C VAL A 126 -11.85 8.28 -3.80
N VAL A 127 -11.78 8.03 -5.10
CA VAL A 127 -10.54 7.89 -5.86
C VAL A 127 -10.43 9.06 -6.83
N LEU A 128 -9.37 9.84 -6.68
CA LEU A 128 -9.06 11.00 -7.51
C LEU A 128 -7.83 10.67 -8.38
N LYS A 129 -7.90 10.99 -9.67
CA LYS A 129 -6.80 10.82 -10.63
C LYS A 129 -6.17 12.18 -10.95
N ALA A 130 -4.84 12.27 -10.88
CA ALA A 130 -4.12 13.46 -11.32
C ALA A 130 -4.23 13.63 -12.85
N ALA A 131 -4.54 14.83 -13.32
CA ALA A 131 -4.66 15.15 -14.75
C ALA A 131 -3.29 15.18 -15.46
N THR A 132 -2.22 15.45 -14.72
CA THR A 132 -0.85 15.50 -15.22
C THR A 132 -0.02 14.34 -14.69
N LYS A 133 1.09 14.03 -15.37
CA LYS A 133 2.00 12.96 -14.95
C LYS A 133 3.01 13.46 -13.91
N PHE A 134 3.24 12.65 -12.89
CA PHE A 134 4.33 12.84 -11.94
C PHE A 134 5.69 12.69 -12.66
N LYS A 135 6.63 13.59 -12.32
CA LYS A 135 8.01 13.56 -12.79
C LYS A 135 8.96 13.56 -11.59
N ALA A 136 9.74 12.49 -11.44
CA ALA A 136 10.73 12.39 -10.38
C ALA A 136 11.84 13.43 -10.61
N LYS A 137 12.27 14.10 -9.54
CA LYS A 137 13.31 15.14 -9.56
C LYS A 137 14.53 14.71 -8.77
N ALA A 138 14.37 13.89 -7.74
CA ALA A 138 15.45 13.50 -6.85
C ALA A 138 16.32 12.39 -7.46
N ALA A 139 17.64 12.52 -7.34
CA ALA A 139 18.54 11.38 -7.50
C ALA A 139 18.28 10.39 -6.34
N PRO A 140 18.11 9.08 -6.63
CA PRO A 140 17.83 8.12 -5.58
C PRO A 140 19.06 7.95 -4.69
N ALA A 141 18.81 7.89 -3.38
CA ALA A 141 19.84 7.56 -2.38
C ALA A 141 19.21 6.66 -1.31
N VAL A 142 19.91 5.61 -0.92
CA VAL A 142 19.42 4.63 0.05
C VAL A 142 20.50 4.31 1.08
N THR A 143 20.08 4.20 2.34
CA THR A 143 20.88 3.68 3.44
C THR A 143 20.18 2.46 4.01
N LEU A 144 20.84 1.30 4.00
CA LEU A 144 20.38 0.12 4.71
C LEU A 144 20.73 0.30 6.19
N ASN A 145 19.71 0.25 7.04
CA ASN A 145 19.87 0.39 8.47
C ASN A 145 20.40 -0.92 9.07
N LYS A 146 20.90 -0.86 10.32
CA LYS A 146 21.32 -2.06 11.04
C LYS A 146 20.14 -3.02 11.20
N PRO A 147 20.26 -4.31 10.80
CA PRO A 147 19.24 -5.31 11.05
C PRO A 147 18.90 -5.40 12.53
N ARG A 148 17.62 -5.60 12.84
CA ARG A 148 17.15 -5.81 14.22
C ARG A 148 16.09 -6.90 14.24
N VAL A 149 15.96 -7.56 15.38
CA VAL A 149 14.85 -8.50 15.60
C VAL A 149 13.54 -7.71 15.60
N ASP A 150 12.49 -8.26 14.98
CA ASP A 150 11.17 -7.65 15.00
C ASP A 150 10.58 -7.66 16.41
N TYR A 151 9.82 -6.62 16.74
CA TYR A 151 9.29 -6.45 18.10
C TYR A 151 8.07 -7.33 18.40
N ALA A 152 7.32 -7.75 17.37
CA ALA A 152 6.12 -8.57 17.52
C ALA A 152 6.40 -10.04 17.21
N MET A 153 7.34 -10.30 16.30
CA MET A 153 7.76 -11.62 15.86
C MET A 153 9.26 -11.78 16.10
N ASP A 154 9.65 -12.14 17.32
CA ASP A 154 11.04 -12.23 17.77
C ASP A 154 11.92 -13.22 16.98
N TYR A 155 11.30 -14.10 16.20
CA TYR A 155 11.97 -15.03 15.29
C TYR A 155 12.25 -14.43 13.89
N LEU A 156 11.76 -13.21 13.60
CA LEU A 156 12.02 -12.50 12.35
C LEU A 156 13.09 -11.41 12.53
N LEU A 157 13.93 -11.28 11.51
CA LEU A 157 14.90 -10.19 11.39
C LEU A 157 14.34 -9.13 10.43
N GLU A 158 14.08 -7.93 10.94
CA GLU A 158 13.70 -6.75 10.16
C GLU A 158 14.93 -6.16 9.46
N LEU A 159 14.85 -6.04 8.14
CA LEU A 159 15.76 -5.21 7.34
C LEU A 159 15.01 -3.96 6.94
N SER A 160 15.54 -2.79 7.27
CA SER A 160 14.91 -1.52 6.92
C SER A 160 15.87 -0.58 6.21
N SER A 161 15.35 0.21 5.28
CA SER A 161 16.15 1.21 4.56
C SER A 161 15.52 2.58 4.63
N THR A 162 16.40 3.57 4.75
CA THR A 162 16.07 4.99 4.69
C THR A 162 16.31 5.51 3.27
N VAL A 163 15.27 6.06 2.64
CA VAL A 163 15.36 6.75 1.34
C VAL A 163 14.87 8.18 1.55
N LYS A 164 15.69 9.17 1.21
CA LYS A 164 15.37 10.60 1.38
C LYS A 164 14.24 11.04 0.44
N GLY A 165 13.58 12.14 0.81
CA GLY A 165 12.52 12.76 0.01
C GLY A 165 11.15 12.09 0.20
N ASP A 166 10.21 12.40 -0.68
CA ASP A 166 8.80 11.97 -0.61
C ASP A 166 8.26 11.53 -1.98
N GLU A 167 9.17 11.07 -2.83
CA GLU A 167 8.84 10.55 -4.15
C GLU A 167 8.52 9.05 -4.09
N TYR A 168 7.92 8.55 -5.17
CA TYR A 168 7.64 7.12 -5.34
C TYR A 168 8.92 6.33 -5.56
N ASN A 169 9.19 5.42 -4.62
CA ASN A 169 10.35 4.54 -4.65
C ASN A 169 9.93 3.10 -4.34
N GLN A 170 10.69 2.17 -4.90
CA GLN A 170 10.67 0.75 -4.54
C GLN A 170 12.06 0.39 -4.00
N VAL A 171 12.13 -0.36 -2.91
CA VAL A 171 13.39 -0.82 -2.32
C VAL A 171 13.42 -2.33 -2.32
N THR A 172 14.30 -2.90 -3.12
CA THR A 172 14.55 -4.34 -3.19
C THR A 172 15.69 -4.72 -2.26
N TYR A 173 15.53 -5.80 -1.51
CA TYR A 173 16.50 -6.28 -0.55
C TYR A 173 17.13 -7.58 -1.05
N LEU A 174 18.43 -7.69 -0.85
CA LEU A 174 19.22 -8.85 -1.26
C LEU A 174 20.02 -9.35 -0.06
N VAL A 175 20.10 -10.67 0.08
CA VAL A 175 20.96 -11.35 1.04
C VAL A 175 21.93 -12.27 0.33
N ARG A 176 23.11 -12.45 0.90
CA ARG A 176 23.97 -13.60 0.61
C ARG A 176 24.64 -14.09 1.88
N GLU A 177 25.03 -15.35 1.90
CA GLU A 177 26.15 -15.74 2.75
C GLU A 177 27.43 -15.17 2.13
N ALA A 178 28.36 -14.68 2.95
CA ALA A 178 29.58 -14.05 2.46
C ALA A 178 30.29 -14.93 1.40
N GLY A 179 30.55 -14.36 0.22
CA GLY A 179 31.15 -15.07 -0.92
C GLY A 179 30.18 -15.85 -1.83
N LYS A 180 28.89 -16.00 -1.47
CA LYS A 180 27.86 -16.65 -2.30
C LYS A 180 27.10 -15.65 -3.19
N LYS A 181 26.19 -16.18 -4.02
CA LYS A 181 25.30 -15.38 -4.87
C LYS A 181 24.27 -14.60 -4.04
N TRP A 182 23.91 -13.42 -4.52
CA TRP A 182 22.82 -12.62 -3.96
C TRP A 182 21.46 -13.26 -4.27
N ILE A 183 20.59 -13.29 -3.26
CA ILE A 183 19.22 -13.79 -3.32
C ILE A 183 18.29 -12.63 -3.00
N ASN A 184 17.26 -12.42 -3.82
CA ASN A 184 16.20 -11.43 -3.56
C ASN A 184 15.29 -11.95 -2.45
N ILE A 185 15.10 -11.12 -1.41
CA ILE A 185 14.27 -11.44 -0.24
C ILE A 185 13.03 -10.55 -0.11
N GLY A 186 12.80 -9.68 -1.10
CA GLY A 186 11.58 -8.90 -1.21
C GLY A 186 11.80 -7.47 -1.70
N THR A 187 10.71 -6.85 -2.12
CA THR A 187 10.65 -5.44 -2.49
C THR A 187 9.58 -4.75 -1.66
N SER A 188 9.96 -3.66 -0.99
CA SER A 188 9.06 -2.76 -0.27
C SER A 188 8.74 -1.58 -1.18
N ASP A 189 7.46 -1.27 -1.38
CA ASP A 189 6.97 -0.18 -2.25
C ASP A 189 6.12 0.85 -1.48
N HIS A 190 6.18 0.79 -0.16
CA HIS A 190 5.54 1.72 0.74
C HIS A 190 6.41 1.91 1.99
N ARG A 191 6.17 3.03 2.67
CA ARG A 191 6.89 3.41 3.88
C ARG A 191 6.11 3.04 5.12
N THR A 192 6.82 2.77 6.20
CA THR A 192 6.26 2.62 7.53
C THR A 192 5.59 3.91 8.00
N VAL A 193 4.51 3.76 8.74
CA VAL A 193 3.92 4.82 9.56
C VAL A 193 4.50 4.77 10.97
N LYS A 194 4.47 5.90 11.69
CA LYS A 194 5.01 5.98 13.05
C LYS A 194 4.14 5.14 13.99
N SER A 195 4.77 4.35 14.84
CA SER A 195 4.15 3.75 16.03
C SER A 195 5.14 3.74 17.19
N ASN A 196 4.76 3.20 18.34
CA ASN A 196 5.64 3.12 19.51
C ASN A 196 6.93 2.33 19.24
N ASN A 197 6.88 1.33 18.35
CA ASN A 197 8.01 0.42 18.07
C ASN A 197 8.59 0.57 16.65
N VAL A 198 8.02 1.46 15.84
CA VAL A 198 8.35 1.61 14.42
C VAL A 198 8.55 3.08 14.06
N THR A 199 9.75 3.40 13.59
CA THR A 199 10.07 4.70 13.00
C THR A 199 9.34 4.86 11.68
N ALA A 200 8.75 6.04 11.44
CA ALA A 200 8.12 6.36 10.16
C ALA A 200 9.12 6.51 9.02
N GLY A 201 8.64 6.32 7.79
CA GLY A 201 9.39 6.65 6.58
C GLY A 201 10.39 5.58 6.11
N LEU A 202 10.38 4.41 6.73
CA LEU A 202 11.28 3.31 6.39
C LEU A 202 10.63 2.38 5.36
N TYR A 203 11.44 1.88 4.43
CA TYR A 203 11.11 0.69 3.65
C TYR A 203 11.57 -0.52 4.45
N ARG A 204 10.86 -1.66 4.41
CA ARG A 204 11.29 -2.84 5.16
C ARG A 204 10.86 -4.17 4.55
N VAL A 205 11.65 -5.19 4.82
CA VAL A 205 11.32 -6.60 4.60
C VAL A 205 11.74 -7.40 5.83
N TYR A 206 11.28 -8.65 5.90
CA TYR A 206 11.64 -9.57 6.98
C TYR A 206 12.23 -10.84 6.41
N ILE A 207 13.19 -11.40 7.13
CA ILE A 207 13.70 -12.74 6.88
C ILE A 207 13.67 -13.56 8.16
N GLU A 208 13.66 -14.87 8.00
CA GLU A 208 13.79 -15.80 9.12
C GLU A 208 15.25 -16.25 9.23
N PRO A 209 16.05 -15.72 10.18
CA PRO A 209 17.46 -16.08 10.34
C PRO A 209 17.65 -17.57 10.69
N ARG A 210 16.60 -18.24 11.18
CA ARG A 210 16.59 -19.70 11.48
C ARG A 210 16.80 -20.59 10.26
N LYS A 211 16.68 -20.05 9.05
CA LYS A 211 16.96 -20.75 7.79
C LYS A 211 18.46 -20.86 7.47
N TYR A 212 19.32 -20.24 8.26
CA TYR A 212 20.77 -20.25 8.08
C TYR A 212 21.44 -20.89 9.29
N ALA A 213 22.54 -21.63 9.12
CA ALA A 213 23.23 -22.23 10.25
C ALA A 213 23.75 -21.18 11.26
N LYS A 214 23.84 -21.57 12.53
CA LYS A 214 24.50 -20.74 13.56
C LYS A 214 25.92 -20.39 13.13
N GLY A 215 26.31 -19.12 13.32
CA GLY A 215 27.63 -18.61 12.96
C GLY A 215 27.77 -18.19 11.50
N THR A 216 26.76 -18.42 10.65
CA THR A 216 26.76 -17.93 9.27
C THR A 216 26.89 -16.40 9.23
N ASN A 217 27.80 -15.91 8.39
CA ASN A 217 27.95 -14.49 8.11
C ASN A 217 27.07 -14.11 6.92
N LEU A 218 25.98 -13.40 7.19
CA LEU A 218 25.10 -12.83 6.19
C LEU A 218 25.57 -11.43 5.81
N GLU A 219 25.44 -11.12 4.53
CA GLU A 219 25.62 -9.80 3.98
C GLU A 219 24.31 -9.35 3.34
N PHE A 220 23.92 -8.12 3.60
CA PHE A 220 22.71 -7.50 3.08
C PHE A 220 23.04 -6.27 2.27
N VAL A 221 22.28 -6.05 1.19
CA VAL A 221 22.20 -4.77 0.50
C VAL A 221 20.75 -4.45 0.18
N SER A 222 20.46 -3.17 0.06
CA SER A 222 19.19 -2.68 -0.48
C SER A 222 19.43 -1.85 -1.73
N VAL A 223 18.57 -2.03 -2.73
CA VAL A 223 18.59 -1.32 -4.00
C VAL A 223 17.31 -0.52 -4.09
N VAL A 224 17.42 0.81 -4.11
CA VAL A 224 16.28 1.68 -4.39
C VAL A 224 16.13 1.88 -5.90
N LYS A 225 14.90 1.91 -6.38
CA LYS A 225 14.50 2.34 -7.72
C LYS A 225 13.46 3.45 -7.59
N ASN A 226 13.73 4.63 -8.16
CA ASN A 226 12.76 5.73 -8.15
C ASN A 226 11.82 5.68 -9.37
N ALA A 227 10.83 6.57 -9.38
CA ALA A 227 9.89 6.78 -10.48
C ALA A 227 10.51 7.14 -11.84
N ALA A 228 11.77 7.62 -11.88
CA ALA A 228 12.52 7.86 -13.12
C ALA A 228 13.35 6.63 -13.56
N ASN A 229 13.11 5.46 -12.98
CA ASN A 229 13.87 4.21 -13.18
C ASN A 229 15.37 4.31 -12.83
N LYS A 230 15.80 5.36 -12.12
CA LYS A 230 17.16 5.47 -11.60
C LYS A 230 17.30 4.60 -10.36
N THR A 231 18.47 4.01 -10.17
CA THR A 231 18.76 3.15 -9.02
C THR A 231 19.93 3.65 -8.19
N ALA A 232 19.94 3.25 -6.92
CA ALA A 232 21.11 3.38 -6.04
C ALA A 232 21.18 2.16 -5.11
N VAL A 233 22.40 1.80 -4.71
CA VAL A 233 22.66 0.63 -3.86
C VAL A 233 23.23 1.10 -2.53
N SER A 234 22.78 0.49 -1.43
CA SER A 234 23.33 0.76 -0.11
C SER A 234 24.74 0.18 0.03
N LYS A 235 25.46 0.62 1.06
CA LYS A 235 26.61 -0.15 1.56
C LYS A 235 26.16 -1.55 2.01
N ILE A 236 27.08 -2.50 1.97
CA ILE A 236 26.87 -3.84 2.53
C ILE A 236 26.75 -3.72 4.04
N VAL A 237 25.71 -4.32 4.62
CA VAL A 237 25.58 -4.49 6.07
C VAL A 237 25.76 -5.96 6.41
N LYS A 238 26.67 -6.23 7.35
CA LYS A 238 27.00 -7.59 7.80
C LYS A 238 26.18 -7.95 9.03
N TYR A 239 25.79 -9.22 9.13
CA TYR A 239 25.06 -9.76 10.27
C TYR A 239 25.53 -11.20 10.51
N LYS A 240 25.88 -11.51 11.75
CA LYS A 240 26.23 -12.87 12.16
C LYS A 240 25.00 -13.52 12.79
N VAL A 241 24.71 -14.76 12.41
CA VAL A 241 23.63 -15.55 13.00
C VAL A 241 24.08 -16.07 14.37
N GLU A 242 23.42 -15.66 15.46
CA GLU A 242 23.94 -15.86 16.84
C GLU A 242 23.17 -16.86 17.73
N TYR A 243 21.93 -17.22 17.39
CA TYR A 243 21.11 -18.09 18.24
C TYR A 243 21.73 -19.48 18.46
#